data_AF-A0A759RDJ0-F1
#
_entry.id   AF-A0A759RDJ0-F1
#
_cell.length_a   1.000
_cell.length_b   1.000
_cell.length_c   1.000
_cell.angle_alpha   90.00
_cell.angle_beta   90.00
_cell.angle_gamma   90.00
#
_symmetry.space_group_name_H-M   'P 1'
#
loop_
_entity.id
_entity.type
_entity.pdbx_description
1 polymer ?
#
loop_
_entity_poly.entity_id
_entity_poly.type
_entity_poly.pdbx_seq_one_letter_code
_entity_poly.pdbx_strand_id
1 'polypeptide(L)'
;MGSKDHLRKLALSLLDELDVKEEQRANWFQMAQKLGEDFDAAEKRIAEQREYYEGVIADGSKRIAELERSETQLINERDAAESALADMYQAATGERPEWSNMFGFADAVDVVEERLATLEANQSQTTPTGIQLITEAIGAHGYIVGCLLQGRPDLALEESRKWVSAFGQAAEIVSAQDADDIKVKGD
;
A
#
# COMPACT_ATOMS: atom_id res chain seq x y z
N MET A 1 43.63 99.69 37.19
CA MET A 1 42.61 98.62 37.25
C MET A 1 42.28 98.14 35.84
N GLY A 2 43.21 97.46 35.14
CA GLY A 2 43.06 97.22 33.70
C GLY A 2 43.43 95.81 33.23
N SER A 3 44.63 95.32 33.59
CA SER A 3 45.12 94.02 33.10
C SER A 3 44.75 92.84 34.01
N LYS A 4 44.86 93.00 35.34
CA LYS A 4 44.59 91.92 36.31
C LYS A 4 43.12 91.50 36.35
N ASP A 5 42.19 92.45 36.19
CA ASP A 5 40.75 92.16 36.18
C ASP A 5 40.30 91.51 34.87
N HIS A 6 40.97 91.84 33.76
CA HIS A 6 40.75 91.16 32.48
C HIS A 6 41.23 89.71 32.52
N LEU A 7 42.41 89.45 33.08
CA LEU A 7 42.92 88.09 33.29
C LEU A 7 42.02 87.25 34.19
N ARG A 8 41.43 87.84 35.24
CA ARG A 8 40.45 87.16 36.09
C ARG A 8 39.18 86.77 35.35
N LYS A 9 38.64 87.67 34.51
CA LYS A 9 37.45 87.36 33.70
C LYS A 9 37.72 86.26 32.69
N LEU A 10 38.89 86.27 32.04
CA LEU A 10 39.29 85.21 31.12
C LEU A 10 39.43 83.88 31.84
N ALA A 11 40.06 83.85 33.02
CA ALA A 11 40.20 82.64 33.82
C ALA A 11 38.85 82.04 34.25
N LEU A 12 37.89 82.88 34.63
CA LEU A 12 36.53 82.44 34.97
C LEU A 12 35.80 81.86 33.75
N SER A 13 35.86 82.52 32.59
CA SER A 13 35.23 82.03 31.37
C SER A 13 35.80 80.69 30.89
N LEU A 14 37.11 80.47 31.07
CA LEU A 14 37.75 79.19 30.73
C LEU A 14 37.39 78.08 31.72
N LEU A 15 37.17 78.42 32.99
CA LEU A 15 36.69 77.48 34.00
C LEU A 15 35.26 77.03 33.66
N ASP A 16 34.36 77.98 33.36
CA ASP A 16 32.97 77.67 32.97
C ASP A 16 32.94 76.79 31.69
N GLU A 17 33.80 77.05 30.70
CA GLU A 17 33.90 76.22 29.49
C GLU A 17 34.45 74.81 29.78
N LEU A 18 35.38 74.71 30.73
CA LEU A 18 35.92 73.42 31.17
C LEU A 18 34.85 72.57 31.88
N ASP A 19 34.08 73.18 32.78
CA ASP A 19 33.00 72.52 33.51
C ASP A 19 31.94 71.97 32.55
N VAL A 20 31.51 72.76 31.55
CA VAL A 20 30.57 72.30 30.52
C VAL A 20 31.14 71.12 29.71
N LYS A 21 32.44 71.16 29.37
CA LYS A 21 33.09 70.05 28.66
C LYS A 21 33.22 68.80 29.54
N GLU A 22 33.40 68.95 30.85
CA GLU A 22 33.40 67.84 31.81
C GLU A 22 32.03 67.18 31.90
N GLU A 23 30.96 67.96 31.99
CA GLU A 23 29.58 67.45 31.96
C GLU A 23 29.27 66.73 30.66
N GLN A 24 29.68 67.29 29.51
CA GLN A 24 29.52 66.61 28.21
C GLN A 24 30.29 65.30 28.16
N ARG A 25 31.53 65.25 28.65
CA ARG A 25 32.30 64.00 28.72
C ARG A 25 31.61 62.96 29.60
N ALA A 26 31.07 63.38 30.74
CA ALA A 26 30.33 62.48 31.64
C ALA A 26 29.06 61.94 30.97
N ASN A 27 28.31 62.79 30.26
CA ASN A 27 27.14 62.36 29.50
C ASN A 27 27.50 61.36 28.38
N TRP A 28 28.54 61.66 27.61
CA TRP A 28 29.05 60.75 26.57
C TRP A 28 29.49 59.41 27.15
N PHE A 29 30.14 59.42 28.32
CA PHE A 29 30.56 58.21 29.01
C PHE A 29 29.37 57.34 29.43
N GLN A 30 28.33 57.95 30.01
CA GLN A 30 27.09 57.25 30.38
C GLN A 30 26.37 56.69 29.15
N MET A 31 26.31 57.44 28.05
CA MET A 31 25.70 56.99 26.82
C MET A 31 26.46 55.81 26.20
N ALA A 32 27.81 55.86 26.20
CA ALA A 32 28.65 54.78 25.73
C ALA A 32 28.48 53.51 26.57
N GLN A 33 28.40 53.64 27.90
CA GLN A 33 28.15 52.51 28.79
C GLN A 33 26.79 51.87 28.50
N LYS A 34 25.73 52.69 28.41
CA LYS A 34 24.39 52.19 28.10
C LYS A 34 24.34 51.49 26.75
N LEU A 35 25.01 52.04 25.74
CA LEU A 35 25.09 51.43 24.42
C LEU A 35 25.82 50.09 24.46
N GLY A 36 26.87 49.96 25.28
CA GLY A 36 27.56 48.68 25.52
C GLY A 36 26.63 47.65 26.16
N GLU A 37 25.90 48.02 27.20
CA GLU A 37 24.92 47.15 27.86
C GLU A 37 23.80 46.70 26.90
N ASP A 38 23.27 47.62 26.09
CA ASP A 38 22.25 47.32 25.07
C ASP A 38 22.81 46.38 23.98
N PHE A 39 24.08 46.54 23.61
CA PHE A 39 24.75 45.69 22.63
C PHE A 39 24.96 44.27 23.16
N ASP A 40 25.48 44.12 24.37
CA ASP A 40 25.67 42.81 25.03
C ASP A 40 24.31 42.07 25.16
N ALA A 41 23.25 42.80 25.52
CA ALA A 41 21.90 42.25 25.59
C ALA A 41 21.37 41.79 24.22
N ALA A 42 21.65 42.55 23.16
CA ALA A 42 21.27 42.19 21.80
C ALA A 42 22.05 40.95 21.30
N GLU A 43 23.35 40.87 21.54
CA GLU A 43 24.17 39.71 21.20
C GLU A 43 23.66 38.45 21.90
N LYS A 44 23.37 38.53 23.20
CA LYS A 44 22.79 37.41 23.95
C LYS A 44 21.47 36.94 23.33
N ARG A 45 20.57 37.87 23.00
CA ARG A 45 19.27 37.54 22.40
C ARG A 45 19.42 36.89 21.01
N ILE A 46 20.38 37.34 20.21
CA ILE A 46 20.68 36.73 18.91
C ILE A 46 21.19 35.29 19.10
N ALA A 47 22.07 35.06 20.07
CA ALA A 47 22.59 33.72 20.37
C ALA A 47 21.48 32.77 20.81
N GLU A 48 20.61 33.19 21.72
CA GLU A 48 19.46 32.39 22.19
C GLU A 48 18.49 32.09 21.04
N GLN A 49 18.18 33.07 20.18
CA GLN A 49 17.34 32.84 19.02
C GLN A 49 17.98 31.85 18.03
N ARG A 50 19.29 31.95 17.83
CA ARG A 50 20.03 31.04 16.94
C ARG A 50 19.93 29.60 17.43
N GLU A 51 20.18 29.38 18.72
CA GLU A 51 20.05 28.07 19.36
C GLU A 51 18.62 27.53 19.25
N TYR A 52 17.61 28.38 19.50
CA TYR A 52 16.22 28.00 19.36
C TYR A 52 15.88 27.55 17.93
N TYR A 53 16.25 28.34 16.92
CA TYR A 53 15.97 27.99 15.52
C TYR A 53 16.74 26.75 15.07
N GLU A 54 17.98 26.56 15.51
CA GLU A 54 18.73 25.33 15.23
C GLU A 54 18.03 24.10 15.83
N GLY A 55 17.52 24.21 17.06
CA GLY A 55 16.73 23.14 17.69
C GLY A 55 15.45 22.81 16.91
N VAL A 56 14.69 23.83 16.52
CA VAL A 56 13.45 23.66 15.72
C VAL A 56 13.74 23.02 14.36
N ILE A 57 14.80 23.47 13.68
CA ILE A 57 15.20 22.92 12.38
C ILE A 57 15.66 21.47 12.52
N ALA A 58 16.42 21.14 13.57
CA ALA A 58 16.89 19.79 13.82
C ALA A 58 15.73 18.82 14.10
N ASP A 59 14.79 19.22 14.95
CA ASP A 59 13.60 18.42 15.25
C ASP A 59 12.70 18.24 14.01
N GLY A 60 12.46 19.33 13.27
CA GLY A 60 11.71 19.29 12.01
C GLY A 60 12.35 18.38 10.98
N SER A 61 13.67 18.47 10.82
CA SER A 61 14.45 17.64 9.89
C SER A 61 14.40 16.16 10.28
N LYS A 62 14.47 15.85 11.58
CA LYS A 62 14.30 14.48 12.09
C LYS A 62 12.90 13.94 11.75
N ARG A 63 11.85 14.73 11.99
CA ARG A 63 10.48 14.32 11.70
C ARG A 63 10.25 14.08 10.20
N ILE A 64 10.81 14.93 9.33
CA ILE A 64 10.76 14.75 7.88
C ILE A 64 11.43 13.42 7.49
N ALA A 65 12.64 13.16 7.97
CA ALA A 65 13.35 11.92 7.64
C ALA A 65 12.63 10.65 8.13
N GLU A 66 11.94 10.72 9.28
CA GLU A 66 11.08 9.64 9.76
C GLU A 66 9.88 9.41 8.83
N LEU A 67 9.22 10.51 8.41
CA LEU A 67 8.08 10.44 7.50
C LEU A 67 8.48 9.88 6.13
N GLU A 68 9.57 10.37 5.54
CA GLU A 68 10.11 9.88 4.26
C GLU A 68 10.43 8.37 4.32
N ARG A 69 11.00 7.91 5.44
CA ARG A 69 11.25 6.47 5.65
C ARG A 69 9.94 5.69 5.73
N SER A 70 8.96 6.18 6.49
CA SER A 70 7.67 5.51 6.63
C SER A 70 6.88 5.46 5.32
N GLU A 71 6.93 6.51 4.51
CA GLU A 71 6.30 6.57 3.19
C GLU A 71 6.94 5.56 2.23
N THR A 72 8.27 5.53 2.18
CA THR A 72 9.02 4.54 1.39
C THR A 72 8.65 3.11 1.80
N GLN A 73 8.52 2.85 3.11
CA GLN A 73 8.10 1.56 3.61
C GLN A 73 6.68 1.20 3.15
N LEU A 74 5.72 2.12 3.26
CA LEU A 74 4.34 1.88 2.83
C LEU A 74 4.22 1.63 1.32
N ILE A 75 5.02 2.30 0.50
CA ILE A 75 5.09 2.04 -0.94
C ILE A 75 5.59 0.62 -1.19
N ASN A 76 6.68 0.20 -0.54
CA ASN A 76 7.20 -1.16 -0.69
C ASN A 76 6.20 -2.22 -0.22
N GLU A 77 5.51 -1.99 0.90
CA GLU A 77 4.47 -2.89 1.40
C GLU A 77 3.27 -2.97 0.45
N ARG A 78 2.83 -1.84 -0.10
CA ARG A 78 1.78 -1.77 -1.11
C ARG A 78 2.19 -2.56 -2.36
N ASP A 79 3.37 -2.32 -2.91
CA ASP A 79 3.85 -2.97 -4.13
C ASP A 79 3.99 -4.49 -3.92
N ALA A 80 4.44 -4.91 -2.73
CA ALA A 80 4.48 -6.32 -2.37
C ALA A 80 3.07 -6.95 -2.28
N ALA A 81 2.10 -6.24 -1.69
CA ALA A 81 0.72 -6.70 -1.62
C ALA A 81 0.06 -6.76 -3.02
N GLU A 82 0.29 -5.75 -3.86
CA GLU A 82 -0.17 -5.71 -5.25
C GLU A 82 0.39 -6.90 -6.05
N SER A 83 1.68 -7.19 -5.92
CA SER A 83 2.30 -8.35 -6.58
C SER A 83 1.69 -9.66 -6.09
N ALA A 84 1.49 -9.83 -4.78
CA ALA A 84 0.90 -11.04 -4.22
C ALA A 84 -0.55 -11.25 -4.72
N LEU A 85 -1.34 -10.19 -4.78
CA LEU A 85 -2.70 -10.23 -5.33
C LEU A 85 -2.69 -10.52 -6.83
N ALA A 86 -1.76 -9.95 -7.58
CA ALA A 86 -1.62 -10.22 -9.01
C ALA A 86 -1.23 -11.68 -9.28
N ASP A 87 -0.36 -12.27 -8.45
CA ASP A 87 0.00 -13.69 -8.54
C ASP A 87 -1.20 -14.59 -8.22
N MET A 88 -1.99 -14.27 -7.20
CA MET A 88 -3.23 -14.99 -6.87
C MET A 88 -4.25 -14.91 -7.99
N TYR A 89 -4.47 -13.71 -8.54
CA TYR A 89 -5.36 -13.49 -9.66
C TYR A 89 -4.93 -14.32 -10.86
N GLN A 90 -3.65 -14.23 -11.25
CA GLN A 90 -3.10 -15.00 -12.36
C GLN A 90 -3.21 -16.51 -12.16
N ALA A 91 -3.01 -17.00 -10.94
CA ALA A 91 -3.15 -18.42 -10.64
C ALA A 91 -4.61 -18.91 -10.86
N ALA A 92 -5.60 -18.08 -10.59
CA ALA A 92 -7.01 -18.42 -10.73
C ALA A 92 -7.57 -18.18 -12.15
N THR A 93 -7.15 -17.10 -12.81
CA THR A 93 -7.70 -16.67 -14.11
C THR A 93 -6.83 -17.09 -15.30
N GLY A 94 -5.54 -17.32 -15.08
CA GLY A 94 -4.54 -17.62 -16.11
C GLY A 94 -3.81 -16.40 -16.66
N GLU A 95 -4.28 -15.18 -16.37
CA GLU A 95 -3.73 -13.92 -16.88
C GLU A 95 -3.44 -12.94 -15.74
N ARG A 96 -2.46 -12.06 -15.91
CA ARG A 96 -2.20 -11.03 -14.89
C ARG A 96 -3.26 -9.91 -14.98
N PRO A 97 -3.66 -9.34 -13.82
CA PRO A 97 -4.59 -8.23 -13.82
C PRO A 97 -3.93 -6.98 -14.39
N GLU A 98 -4.70 -6.17 -15.11
CA GLU A 98 -4.32 -4.82 -15.53
C GLU A 98 -4.94 -3.80 -14.57
N TRP A 99 -4.19 -3.41 -13.56
CA TRP A 99 -4.66 -2.43 -12.57
C TRP A 99 -4.97 -1.09 -13.23
N SER A 100 -6.14 -0.54 -12.91
CA SER A 100 -6.55 0.77 -13.40
C SER A 100 -7.46 1.46 -12.39
N ASN A 101 -7.78 2.73 -12.63
CA ASN A 101 -8.74 3.46 -11.79
C ASN A 101 -10.16 2.88 -11.84
N MET A 102 -10.48 2.05 -12.84
CA MET A 102 -11.79 1.42 -13.02
C MET A 102 -11.77 -0.08 -12.66
N PHE A 103 -10.59 -0.65 -12.42
CA PHE A 103 -10.40 -2.05 -12.07
C PHE A 103 -9.37 -2.17 -10.95
N GLY A 104 -9.87 -2.36 -9.74
CA GLY A 104 -9.09 -2.45 -8.51
C GLY A 104 -9.09 -3.83 -7.89
N PHE A 105 -8.61 -3.91 -6.65
CA PHE A 105 -8.44 -5.19 -5.94
C PHE A 105 -9.76 -5.93 -5.69
N ALA A 106 -10.85 -5.21 -5.42
CA ALA A 106 -12.17 -5.82 -5.20
C ALA A 106 -12.67 -6.50 -6.48
N ASP A 107 -12.61 -5.80 -7.62
CA ASP A 107 -13.00 -6.33 -8.92
C ASP A 107 -12.19 -7.59 -9.28
N ALA A 108 -10.89 -7.57 -8.97
CA ALA A 108 -10.02 -8.73 -9.17
C ALA A 108 -10.44 -9.93 -8.29
N VAL A 109 -10.80 -9.71 -7.04
CA VAL A 109 -11.29 -10.77 -6.13
C VAL A 109 -12.63 -11.32 -6.61
N ASP A 110 -13.56 -10.48 -7.03
CA ASP A 110 -14.88 -10.89 -7.52
C ASP A 110 -14.74 -11.82 -8.74
N VAL A 111 -13.84 -11.50 -9.68
CA VAL A 111 -13.54 -12.37 -10.84
C VAL A 111 -12.96 -13.71 -10.40
N VAL A 112 -12.03 -13.71 -9.43
CA VAL A 112 -11.45 -14.95 -8.91
C VAL A 112 -12.52 -15.82 -8.25
N GLU A 113 -13.44 -15.23 -7.49
CA GLU A 113 -14.55 -15.91 -6.84
C GLU A 113 -15.49 -16.56 -7.88
N GLU A 114 -15.86 -15.82 -8.94
CA GLU A 114 -16.71 -16.34 -10.02
C GLU A 114 -16.04 -17.51 -10.76
N ARG A 115 -14.73 -17.41 -11.05
CA ARG A 115 -13.98 -18.49 -11.69
C ARG A 115 -13.88 -19.72 -10.80
N LEU A 116 -13.68 -19.55 -9.50
CA LEU A 116 -13.67 -20.66 -8.55
C LEU A 116 -15.02 -21.37 -8.49
N ALA A 117 -16.13 -20.61 -8.38
CA ALA A 117 -17.48 -21.17 -8.40
C ALA A 117 -17.75 -21.97 -9.68
N THR A 118 -17.30 -21.45 -10.83
CA THR A 118 -17.41 -22.16 -12.12
C THR A 118 -16.61 -23.46 -12.13
N LEU A 119 -15.37 -23.45 -11.61
CA LEU A 119 -14.53 -24.65 -11.54
C LEU A 119 -15.10 -25.70 -10.58
N GLU A 120 -15.64 -25.29 -9.44
CA GLU A 120 -16.30 -26.18 -8.47
C GLU A 120 -17.57 -26.82 -9.04
N ALA A 121 -18.37 -26.05 -9.79
CA ALA A 121 -19.52 -26.56 -10.52
C ALA A 121 -19.10 -27.60 -11.58
N ASN A 122 -18.05 -27.32 -12.34
CA ASN A 122 -17.51 -28.26 -13.34
C ASN A 122 -16.94 -29.52 -12.70
N GLN A 123 -16.22 -29.42 -11.58
CA GLN A 123 -15.68 -30.60 -10.88
C GLN A 123 -16.81 -31.50 -10.35
N SER A 124 -17.93 -30.90 -9.95
CA SER A 124 -19.14 -31.59 -9.51
C SER A 124 -19.90 -32.29 -10.65
N GLN A 125 -19.53 -32.07 -11.93
CA GLN A 125 -20.08 -32.80 -13.07
C GLN A 125 -19.62 -34.27 -13.14
N THR A 126 -18.68 -34.72 -12.30
CA THR A 126 -18.56 -36.15 -11.98
C THR A 126 -19.74 -36.56 -11.11
N THR A 127 -20.92 -36.62 -11.72
CA THR A 127 -22.19 -36.75 -11.00
C THR A 127 -22.25 -38.08 -10.24
N PRO A 128 -22.97 -38.15 -9.11
CA PRO A 128 -23.28 -39.43 -8.46
C PRO A 128 -23.85 -40.46 -9.45
N THR A 129 -24.61 -40.01 -10.44
CA THR A 129 -25.12 -40.81 -11.56
C THR A 129 -23.99 -41.38 -12.42
N GLY A 130 -22.99 -40.58 -12.81
CA GLY A 130 -21.82 -41.05 -13.55
C GLY A 130 -21.00 -42.07 -12.77
N ILE A 131 -20.80 -41.85 -11.47
CA ILE A 131 -20.13 -42.80 -10.57
C ILE A 131 -20.91 -44.12 -10.49
N GLN A 132 -22.23 -44.05 -10.35
CA GLN A 132 -23.10 -45.22 -10.32
C GLN A 132 -23.06 -46.00 -11.64
N LEU A 133 -23.14 -45.32 -12.78
CA LEU A 133 -23.09 -45.93 -14.11
C LEU A 133 -21.77 -46.70 -14.32
N ILE A 134 -20.64 -46.11 -13.93
CA ILE A 134 -19.33 -46.78 -14.00
C ILE A 134 -19.28 -47.99 -13.05
N THR A 135 -19.80 -47.86 -11.83
CA THR A 135 -19.82 -48.96 -10.84
C THR A 135 -20.64 -50.15 -11.33
N GLU A 136 -21.84 -49.89 -11.85
CA GLU A 136 -22.71 -50.91 -12.42
C GLU A 136 -22.09 -51.54 -13.68
N ALA A 137 -21.44 -50.74 -14.53
CA ALA A 137 -20.77 -51.24 -15.73
C ALA A 137 -19.64 -52.22 -15.36
N ILE A 138 -18.86 -51.92 -14.32
CA ILE A 138 -17.81 -52.81 -13.82
C ILE A 138 -18.43 -54.14 -13.33
N GLY A 139 -19.53 -54.07 -12.57
CA GLY A 139 -20.23 -55.26 -12.08
C GLY A 139 -20.75 -56.15 -13.22
N ALA A 140 -21.35 -55.54 -14.24
CA ALA A 140 -21.86 -56.25 -15.41
C ALA A 140 -20.75 -56.88 -16.26
N HIS A 141 -19.60 -56.21 -16.42
CA HIS A 141 -18.44 -56.82 -17.05
C HIS A 141 -18.00 -58.09 -16.31
N GLY A 142 -17.95 -58.05 -14.97
CA GLY A 142 -17.68 -59.24 -14.16
C GLY A 142 -18.68 -60.37 -14.38
N TYR A 143 -19.97 -60.05 -14.46
CA TYR A 143 -21.03 -61.02 -14.74
C TYR A 143 -20.92 -61.65 -16.13
N ILE A 144 -20.67 -60.84 -17.17
CA ILE A 144 -20.49 -61.30 -18.55
C ILE A 144 -19.31 -62.28 -18.63
N VAL A 145 -18.16 -61.91 -18.04
CA VAL A 145 -16.98 -62.77 -18.00
C VAL A 145 -17.30 -64.08 -17.27
N GLY A 146 -18.00 -64.03 -16.14
CA GLY A 146 -18.44 -65.21 -15.41
C GLY A 146 -19.35 -66.14 -16.23
N CYS A 147 -20.31 -65.58 -16.96
CA CYS A 147 -21.19 -66.35 -17.85
C CYS A 147 -20.42 -67.04 -18.97
N LEU A 148 -19.45 -66.36 -19.59
CA LEU A 148 -18.61 -66.93 -20.64
C LEU A 148 -17.75 -68.08 -20.11
N LEU A 149 -17.13 -67.92 -18.94
CA LEU A 149 -16.34 -68.98 -18.29
C LEU A 149 -17.18 -70.20 -17.90
N GLN A 150 -18.47 -70.02 -17.62
CA GLN A 150 -19.41 -71.09 -17.28
C GLN A 150 -20.10 -71.71 -18.51
N GLY A 151 -19.73 -71.29 -19.73
CA GLY A 151 -20.32 -71.81 -20.96
C GLY A 151 -21.76 -71.36 -21.21
N ARG A 152 -22.18 -70.21 -20.66
CA ARG A 152 -23.49 -69.58 -20.88
C ARG A 152 -23.38 -68.29 -21.71
N PRO A 153 -23.05 -68.39 -23.01
CA PRO A 153 -22.86 -67.22 -23.88
C PRO A 153 -24.16 -66.46 -24.16
N ASP A 154 -25.31 -67.12 -24.02
CA ASP A 154 -26.65 -66.54 -24.13
C ASP A 154 -26.88 -65.44 -23.09
N LEU A 155 -26.57 -65.70 -21.82
CA LEU A 155 -26.70 -64.70 -20.75
C LEU A 155 -25.66 -63.58 -20.85
N ALA A 156 -24.45 -63.91 -21.29
CA ALA A 156 -23.42 -62.91 -21.56
C ALA A 156 -23.85 -61.93 -22.66
N LEU A 157 -24.45 -62.45 -23.73
CA LEU A 157 -24.97 -61.65 -24.83
C LEU A 157 -26.18 -60.80 -24.40
N GLU A 158 -27.07 -61.36 -23.59
CA GLU A 158 -28.22 -60.64 -23.04
C GLU A 158 -27.76 -59.43 -22.21
N GLU A 159 -26.82 -59.65 -21.28
CA GLU A 159 -26.31 -58.58 -20.43
C GLU A 159 -25.54 -57.52 -21.25
N SER A 160 -24.74 -57.95 -22.23
CA SER A 160 -24.05 -57.03 -23.14
C SER A 160 -25.02 -56.12 -23.91
N ARG A 161 -26.17 -56.64 -24.38
CA ARG A 161 -27.18 -55.83 -25.07
C ARG A 161 -27.82 -54.77 -24.18
N LYS A 162 -28.07 -55.09 -22.90
CA LYS A 162 -28.59 -54.12 -21.92
C LYS A 162 -27.63 -52.94 -21.77
N TRP A 163 -26.33 -53.20 -21.70
CA TRP A 163 -25.32 -52.16 -21.56
C TRP A 163 -25.11 -51.32 -22.82
N VAL A 164 -25.20 -51.92 -24.01
CA VAL A 164 -25.21 -51.14 -25.26
C VAL A 164 -26.37 -50.15 -25.28
N SER A 165 -27.56 -50.56 -24.81
CA SER A 165 -28.71 -49.64 -24.68
C SER A 165 -28.48 -48.58 -23.60
N ALA A 166 -27.98 -48.97 -22.42
CA ALA A 166 -27.75 -48.05 -21.31
C ALA A 166 -26.71 -46.97 -21.67
N PHE A 167 -25.61 -47.34 -22.32
CA PHE A 167 -24.61 -46.37 -22.80
C PHE A 167 -25.13 -45.50 -23.95
N GLY A 168 -25.95 -46.04 -24.85
CA GLY A 168 -26.61 -45.25 -25.88
C GLY A 168 -27.49 -44.13 -25.30
N GLN A 169 -28.30 -44.46 -24.30
CA GLN A 169 -29.12 -43.48 -23.58
C GLN A 169 -28.27 -42.45 -22.82
N ALA A 170 -27.18 -42.90 -22.17
CA ALA A 170 -26.27 -42.00 -21.48
C ALA A 170 -25.57 -41.03 -22.45
N ALA A 171 -25.19 -41.48 -23.65
CA ALA A 171 -24.56 -40.64 -24.67
C ALA A 171 -25.51 -39.54 -25.21
N GLU A 172 -26.80 -39.85 -25.36
CA GLU A 172 -27.81 -38.84 -25.74
C GLU A 172 -27.95 -37.74 -24.69
N ILE A 173 -27.89 -38.10 -23.40
CA ILE A 173 -27.92 -37.14 -22.28
C ILE A 173 -26.70 -36.22 -22.32
N VAL A 174 -25.49 -36.77 -22.49
CA VAL A 174 -24.24 -35.99 -22.56
C VAL A 174 -24.25 -35.02 -23.75
N SER A 175 -24.66 -35.47 -24.93
CA SER A 175 -24.77 -34.59 -26.11
C SER A 175 -25.82 -33.48 -25.96
N ALA A 176 -26.90 -33.71 -25.21
CA ALA A 176 -27.88 -32.68 -24.90
C ALA A 176 -27.32 -31.63 -23.92
N GLN A 177 -26.54 -32.07 -22.93
CA GLN A 177 -25.89 -31.20 -21.94
C GLN A 177 -24.85 -30.27 -22.59
N ASP A 178 -24.00 -30.80 -23.48
CA ASP A 178 -23.01 -30.01 -24.23
C ASP A 178 -23.68 -28.91 -25.09
N ALA A 179 -24.88 -29.15 -25.61
CA ALA A 179 -25.61 -28.19 -26.44
C ALA A 179 -26.22 -27.03 -25.65
N ASP A 180 -26.60 -27.25 -24.39
CA ASP A 180 -27.13 -26.21 -23.50
C ASP A 180 -26.00 -25.38 -22.88
N ASP A 181 -24.85 -26.00 -22.54
CA ASP A 181 -23.66 -25.28 -22.05
C ASP A 181 -23.04 -24.34 -23.11
N ILE A 182 -23.21 -24.65 -24.41
CA ILE A 182 -22.80 -23.77 -25.51
C ILE A 182 -23.69 -22.53 -25.64
N LYS A 183 -25.00 -22.63 -25.33
CA LYS A 183 -25.93 -21.49 -25.43
C LYS A 183 -25.74 -20.46 -24.32
N VAL A 184 -25.33 -20.89 -23.12
CA VAL A 184 -25.12 -19.99 -21.97
C VAL A 184 -23.86 -19.12 -22.14
N LYS A 185 -22.88 -19.54 -22.94
CA LYS A 185 -21.64 -18.77 -23.20
C LYS A 185 -21.78 -17.70 -24.31
N GLY A 186 -22.96 -17.53 -24.90
CA GLY A 186 -23.16 -16.70 -26.10
C GLY A 186 -23.90 -15.38 -25.91
N ASP A 187 -24.37 -15.06 -24.70
CA ASP A 187 -25.11 -13.83 -24.37
C ASP A 187 -24.29 -12.87 -23.49
#